data_AF-A0A7V2ANS8-F1
#
_entry.id   AF-A0A7V2ANS8-F1
#
_cell.length_a   1.000
_cell.length_b   1.000
_cell.length_c   1.000
_cell.angle_alpha   90.00
_cell.angle_beta   90.00
_cell.angle_gamma   90.00
#
_symmetry.space_group_name_H-M   'P 1'
#
loop_
_entity.id
_entity.type
_entity.pdbx_description
1 polymer ?
#
loop_
_entity_poly.entity_id
_entity_poly.type
_entity_poly.pdbx_seq_one_letter_code
_entity_poly.pdbx_strand_id
1 'polypeptide(L)'
;MKLFIKFICILAILGITVGILPIESIAVTKRRISVSGKIFMPEGMVAPAGGIYLSVNVSLKTDEGTTSNCSTSYIKEGEKSVEYEIAFNGDIESKCWVGYDYTIIGDKPDWAVDAGYYSIKGTTAQYGMRSYVDISSKKAANINMTLLKGKAISGRVTLPKGVVIPGEGVGFLVKLFSDNGTKDNAKDDYYTYDYLSSKYYKYFYTSEDGQISFDYKLTVPTEAKSGYRMEVSTSSPVEGLLIPYYYSPGGGTHNPAKASMIDVNKDKTSGMDMELKTGKQIKGFMITPGGEPAPKGGVAAKIKALSDNATPGETGDDITYECTSYIREGMDSSYFAIVVPDDPSYKYKVSYILYDYIPGYSDIGYYGVNGSVKSEGTASILSADEGTFIDLFLLKK
;
A
#
# COMPACT_ATOMS: atom_id res chain seq x y z
N MET A 1 76.37 33.02 -5.98
CA MET A 1 77.27 32.92 -4.81
C MET A 1 76.69 31.88 -3.86
N LYS A 2 77.46 30.81 -3.57
CA LYS A 2 77.23 29.68 -2.62
C LYS A 2 76.14 28.66 -3.05
N LEU A 3 76.45 27.45 -3.53
CA LEU A 3 77.13 26.27 -2.94
C LEU A 3 76.32 25.61 -1.82
N PHE A 4 75.80 24.38 -2.01
CA PHE A 4 76.29 23.18 -1.31
C PHE A 4 75.54 21.89 -1.68
N ILE A 5 76.35 20.86 -1.94
CA ILE A 5 76.08 19.44 -2.08
C ILE A 5 75.85 18.81 -0.69
N LYS A 6 75.02 17.76 -0.57
CA LYS A 6 75.35 16.57 0.23
C LYS A 6 74.60 15.32 -0.25
N PHE A 7 75.41 14.35 -0.65
CA PHE A 7 75.15 12.93 -0.89
C PHE A 7 74.52 12.23 0.33
N ILE A 8 73.77 11.15 0.10
CA ILE A 8 74.11 9.78 0.56
C ILE A 8 73.23 8.75 -0.19
N CYS A 9 73.91 7.75 -0.76
CA CYS A 9 73.36 6.54 -1.36
C CYS A 9 72.85 5.55 -0.30
N ILE A 10 71.89 4.68 -0.64
CA ILE A 10 72.02 3.21 -0.57
C ILE A 10 70.76 2.58 -1.23
N LEU A 11 71.05 1.59 -2.08
CA LEU A 11 70.15 0.77 -2.89
C LEU A 11 69.99 -0.60 -2.19
N ALA A 12 68.78 -1.17 -2.08
CA ALA A 12 68.55 -2.63 -2.22
C ALA A 12 67.07 -3.07 -2.05
N ILE A 13 66.44 -3.44 -3.19
CA ILE A 13 65.71 -4.68 -3.52
C ILE A 13 64.64 -5.22 -2.53
N LEU A 14 63.36 -5.20 -2.94
CA LEU A 14 62.52 -6.42 -3.09
C LEU A 14 61.23 -6.07 -3.88
N GLY A 15 61.28 -6.22 -5.20
CA GLY A 15 60.09 -6.11 -6.06
C GLY A 15 59.35 -7.44 -6.09
N ILE A 16 58.35 -7.61 -5.24
CA ILE A 16 57.38 -8.72 -5.33
C ILE A 16 56.53 -8.45 -6.57
N THR A 17 56.71 -9.25 -7.62
CA THR A 17 55.78 -9.33 -8.74
C THR A 17 54.50 -10.00 -8.23
N VAL A 18 53.52 -9.20 -7.80
CA VAL A 18 52.14 -9.68 -7.65
C VAL A 18 51.61 -9.89 -9.07
N GLY A 19 51.53 -11.14 -9.49
CA GLY A 19 50.80 -11.52 -10.69
C GLY A 19 49.34 -11.15 -10.49
N ILE A 20 48.93 -10.04 -11.09
CA ILE A 20 47.52 -9.69 -11.22
C ILE A 20 46.95 -10.72 -12.21
N LEU A 21 46.26 -11.74 -11.70
CA LEU A 21 45.40 -12.54 -12.56
C LEU A 21 44.34 -11.59 -13.15
N PRO A 22 44.14 -11.58 -14.48
CA PRO A 22 43.03 -10.83 -15.04
C PRO A 22 41.73 -11.40 -14.45
N ILE A 23 41.00 -10.56 -13.74
CA ILE A 23 39.60 -10.84 -13.44
C ILE A 23 38.91 -10.79 -14.81
N GLU A 24 38.58 -11.95 -15.38
CA GLU A 24 37.62 -11.99 -16.48
C GLU A 24 36.31 -11.43 -15.92
N SER A 25 36.02 -10.17 -16.23
CA SER A 25 34.66 -9.67 -16.09
C SER A 25 33.81 -10.52 -17.03
N ILE A 26 32.97 -11.39 -16.46
CA ILE A 26 31.96 -12.10 -17.25
C ILE A 26 31.09 -11.02 -17.87
N ALA A 27 31.26 -10.79 -19.18
CA ALA A 27 30.41 -9.88 -19.93
C ALA A 27 29.02 -10.51 -20.01
N VAL A 28 28.14 -10.09 -19.10
CA VAL A 28 26.72 -10.47 -19.12
C VAL A 28 26.14 -9.96 -20.44
N THR A 29 25.94 -10.90 -21.38
CA THR A 29 25.51 -10.56 -22.74
C THR A 29 24.00 -10.38 -22.74
N LYS A 30 23.54 -9.13 -22.60
CA LYS A 30 22.13 -8.77 -22.80
C LYS A 30 21.69 -9.12 -24.21
N ARG A 31 20.57 -9.83 -24.37
CA ARG A 31 20.01 -10.21 -25.66
C ARG A 31 18.58 -9.73 -25.80
N ARG A 32 18.18 -9.46 -27.05
CA ARG A 32 16.76 -9.22 -27.37
C ARG A 32 16.01 -10.54 -27.24
N ILE A 33 15.07 -10.58 -26.30
CA ILE A 33 14.17 -11.68 -26.02
C ILE A 33 12.76 -11.23 -26.42
N SER A 34 11.97 -12.14 -26.99
CA SER A 34 10.56 -11.89 -27.31
C SER A 34 9.67 -12.91 -26.61
N VAL A 35 8.61 -12.43 -25.97
CA VAL A 35 7.56 -13.24 -25.37
C VAL A 35 6.25 -12.91 -26.07
N SER A 36 5.57 -13.95 -26.57
CA SER A 36 4.36 -13.81 -27.38
C SER A 36 3.30 -14.83 -27.01
N GLY A 37 2.05 -14.45 -27.23
CA GLY A 37 0.89 -15.28 -26.94
C GLY A 37 -0.42 -14.61 -27.34
N LYS A 38 -1.52 -15.18 -26.88
CA LYS A 38 -2.87 -14.62 -27.04
C LYS A 38 -3.49 -14.36 -25.68
N ILE A 39 -4.29 -13.31 -25.60
CA ILE A 39 -5.23 -13.09 -24.51
C ILE A 39 -6.64 -13.40 -25.01
N PHE A 40 -7.28 -14.37 -24.39
CA PHE A 40 -8.62 -14.83 -24.75
C PHE A 40 -9.69 -14.21 -23.85
N MET A 41 -10.87 -13.97 -24.43
CA MET A 41 -12.11 -13.78 -23.70
C MET A 41 -12.43 -15.07 -22.92
N PRO A 42 -13.19 -14.98 -21.81
CA PRO A 42 -13.69 -16.18 -21.14
C PRO A 42 -14.50 -17.05 -22.11
N GLU A 43 -14.55 -18.35 -21.84
CA GLU A 43 -15.26 -19.30 -22.69
C GLU A 43 -16.72 -18.86 -22.94
N GLY A 44 -17.12 -18.92 -24.22
CA GLY A 44 -18.44 -18.52 -24.67
C GLY A 44 -18.68 -17.01 -24.79
N MET A 45 -17.70 -16.17 -24.43
CA MET A 45 -17.83 -14.71 -24.49
C MET A 45 -17.11 -14.10 -25.69
N VAL A 46 -17.54 -12.89 -26.04
CA VAL A 46 -16.89 -11.97 -26.97
C VAL A 46 -16.71 -10.62 -26.27
N ALA A 47 -15.75 -9.80 -26.74
CA ALA A 47 -15.56 -8.47 -26.18
C ALA A 47 -16.83 -7.61 -26.34
N PRO A 48 -17.19 -6.82 -25.31
CA PRO A 48 -18.40 -6.00 -25.32
C PRO A 48 -18.29 -4.83 -26.29
N ALA A 49 -19.37 -4.06 -26.39
CA ALA A 49 -19.39 -2.81 -27.15
C ALA A 49 -18.21 -1.90 -26.76
N GLY A 50 -17.47 -1.41 -27.76
CA GLY A 50 -16.25 -0.61 -27.53
C GLY A 50 -14.98 -1.41 -27.26
N GLY A 51 -15.04 -2.75 -27.20
CA GLY A 51 -13.88 -3.64 -27.03
C GLY A 51 -13.27 -3.61 -25.62
N ILE A 52 -12.06 -4.17 -25.48
CA ILE A 52 -11.31 -4.22 -24.22
C ILE A 52 -9.85 -3.83 -24.45
N TYR A 53 -9.40 -2.79 -23.74
CA TYR A 53 -7.99 -2.40 -23.66
C TYR A 53 -7.29 -3.10 -22.49
N LEU A 54 -6.10 -3.62 -22.76
CA LEU A 54 -5.29 -4.39 -21.81
C LEU A 54 -3.86 -3.88 -21.84
N SER A 55 -3.22 -3.77 -20.67
CA SER A 55 -1.76 -3.73 -20.58
C SER A 55 -1.26 -5.13 -20.30
N VAL A 56 -0.37 -5.60 -21.15
CA VAL A 56 0.31 -6.88 -20.98
C VAL A 56 1.72 -6.56 -20.50
N ASN A 57 2.13 -7.18 -19.40
CA ASN A 57 3.42 -6.95 -18.77
C ASN A 57 4.25 -8.23 -18.80
N VAL A 58 5.52 -8.09 -19.13
CA VAL A 58 6.53 -9.12 -18.91
C VAL A 58 7.56 -8.57 -17.94
N SER A 59 7.79 -9.31 -16.86
CA SER A 59 8.75 -8.94 -15.84
C SER A 59 9.85 -9.99 -15.73
N LEU A 60 11.09 -9.53 -15.80
CA LEU A 60 12.30 -10.32 -15.69
C LEU A 60 12.89 -10.17 -14.32
N LYS A 61 13.19 -11.29 -13.69
CA LYS A 61 13.99 -11.33 -12.48
C LYS A 61 15.45 -11.55 -12.85
N THR A 62 16.28 -10.57 -12.54
CA THR A 62 17.74 -10.59 -12.66
C THR A 62 18.37 -10.55 -11.27
N ASP A 63 19.69 -10.72 -11.18
CA ASP A 63 20.43 -10.56 -9.92
C ASP A 63 20.42 -9.11 -9.42
N GLU A 64 20.25 -8.14 -10.33
CA GLU A 64 20.18 -6.70 -10.04
C GLU A 64 18.77 -6.23 -9.62
N GLY A 65 17.75 -7.08 -9.75
CA GLY A 65 16.37 -6.75 -9.38
C GLY A 65 15.31 -7.28 -10.35
N THR A 66 14.17 -6.60 -10.42
CA THR A 66 13.11 -6.92 -11.40
C THR A 66 12.99 -5.79 -12.42
N THR A 67 13.16 -6.11 -13.70
CA THR A 67 12.87 -5.19 -14.81
C THR A 67 11.56 -5.60 -15.47
N SER A 68 10.75 -4.65 -15.90
CA SER A 68 9.48 -4.94 -16.56
C SER A 68 9.37 -4.17 -17.88
N ASN A 69 8.73 -4.78 -18.86
CA ASN A 69 8.30 -4.13 -20.08
C ASN A 69 6.81 -4.39 -20.31
N CYS A 70 6.12 -3.45 -20.95
CA CYS A 70 4.70 -3.55 -21.21
C CYS A 70 4.36 -3.28 -22.68
N SER A 71 3.23 -3.79 -23.11
CA SER A 71 2.59 -3.45 -24.37
C SER A 71 1.08 -3.34 -24.17
N THR A 72 0.44 -2.51 -24.96
CA THR A 72 -1.02 -2.41 -24.95
C THR A 72 -1.62 -3.31 -26.03
N SER A 73 -2.69 -4.01 -25.67
CA SER A 73 -3.43 -4.90 -26.56
C SER A 73 -4.91 -4.53 -26.53
N TYR A 74 -5.59 -4.65 -27.66
CA TYR A 74 -7.01 -4.29 -27.80
C TYR A 74 -7.82 -5.45 -28.40
N ILE A 75 -8.70 -6.05 -27.60
CA ILE A 75 -9.69 -7.01 -28.09
C ILE A 75 -10.86 -6.20 -28.65
N LYS A 76 -11.01 -6.18 -29.98
CA LYS A 76 -12.10 -5.45 -30.64
C LYS A 76 -13.45 -6.01 -30.24
N GLU A 77 -14.48 -5.16 -30.21
CA GLU A 77 -15.86 -5.58 -30.02
C GLU A 77 -16.21 -6.80 -30.89
N GLY A 78 -16.88 -7.80 -30.29
CA GLY A 78 -17.26 -9.05 -30.95
C GLY A 78 -16.13 -10.07 -31.13
N GLU A 79 -14.86 -9.71 -30.90
CA GLU A 79 -13.73 -10.63 -30.99
C GLU A 79 -13.57 -11.46 -29.72
N LYS A 80 -12.90 -12.62 -29.87
CA LYS A 80 -12.64 -13.57 -28.77
C LYS A 80 -11.22 -13.51 -28.23
N SER A 81 -10.31 -12.82 -28.90
CA SER A 81 -8.92 -12.78 -28.46
C SER A 81 -8.13 -11.67 -29.15
N VAL A 82 -6.95 -11.36 -28.59
CA VAL A 82 -5.94 -10.51 -29.21
C VAL A 82 -4.56 -11.15 -29.07
N GLU A 83 -3.71 -11.03 -30.08
CA GLU A 83 -2.32 -11.45 -30.00
C GLU A 83 -1.47 -10.36 -29.34
N TYR A 84 -0.44 -10.76 -28.62
CA TYR A 84 0.55 -9.82 -28.09
C TYR A 84 1.97 -10.34 -28.34
N GLU A 85 2.90 -9.40 -28.47
CA GLU A 85 4.32 -9.66 -28.49
C GLU A 85 5.03 -8.55 -27.72
N ILE A 86 5.88 -8.94 -26.77
CA ILE A 86 6.68 -8.01 -25.98
C ILE A 86 8.14 -8.40 -26.14
N ALA A 87 8.91 -7.47 -26.70
CA ALA A 87 10.36 -7.60 -26.81
C ALA A 87 11.05 -6.79 -25.71
N PHE A 88 12.09 -7.37 -25.11
CA PHE A 88 12.91 -6.68 -24.10
C PHE A 88 14.35 -7.17 -24.17
N ASN A 89 15.26 -6.43 -23.54
CA ASN A 89 16.65 -6.84 -23.38
C ASN A 89 16.79 -7.55 -22.03
N GLY A 90 17.22 -8.81 -22.03
CA GLY A 90 17.44 -9.59 -20.82
C GLY A 90 18.56 -10.60 -20.99
N ASP A 91 19.00 -11.17 -19.87
CA ASP A 91 20.06 -12.17 -19.84
C ASP A 91 19.47 -13.58 -19.98
N ILE A 92 20.19 -14.49 -20.63
CA ILE A 92 19.66 -15.83 -20.96
C ILE A 92 19.35 -16.69 -19.73
N GLU A 93 19.95 -16.36 -18.58
CA GLU A 93 19.73 -17.02 -17.30
C GLU A 93 18.56 -16.39 -16.50
N SER A 94 18.00 -15.29 -16.99
CA SER A 94 16.88 -14.61 -16.33
C SER A 94 15.62 -15.46 -16.38
N LYS A 95 14.89 -15.50 -15.27
CA LYS A 95 13.53 -16.05 -15.25
C LYS A 95 12.55 -14.90 -15.47
N CYS A 96 11.60 -15.07 -16.39
CA CYS A 96 10.53 -14.08 -16.56
C CYS A 96 9.16 -14.64 -16.20
N TRP A 97 8.24 -13.75 -15.89
CA TRP A 97 6.82 -14.05 -15.73
C TRP A 97 5.99 -13.05 -16.51
N VAL A 98 4.79 -13.46 -16.88
CA VAL A 98 3.87 -12.66 -17.70
C VAL A 98 2.57 -12.46 -16.92
N GLY A 99 2.03 -11.26 -17.00
CA GLY A 99 0.69 -10.94 -16.53
C GLY A 99 0.03 -9.89 -17.40
N TYR A 100 -1.25 -9.67 -17.16
CA TYR A 100 -1.98 -8.53 -17.70
C TYR A 100 -2.66 -7.78 -16.57
N ASP A 101 -2.86 -6.49 -16.78
CA ASP A 101 -3.78 -5.64 -16.04
C ASP A 101 -4.69 -4.90 -17.01
N TYR A 102 -5.86 -4.47 -16.54
CA TYR A 102 -6.69 -3.57 -17.32
C TYR A 102 -6.11 -2.16 -17.20
N THR A 103 -5.58 -1.63 -18.30
CA THR A 103 -5.40 -0.17 -18.38
C THR A 103 -6.75 0.44 -18.61
N ILE A 104 -7.21 1.25 -17.66
CA ILE A 104 -8.52 1.92 -17.74
C ILE A 104 -8.49 2.93 -18.88
N ILE A 105 -8.93 2.48 -20.06
CA ILE A 105 -9.34 3.31 -21.18
C ILE A 105 -10.79 2.91 -21.48
N GLY A 106 -11.73 3.61 -20.85
CA GLY A 106 -13.17 3.28 -20.85
C GLY A 106 -13.63 2.49 -19.62
N ASP A 107 -14.86 1.99 -19.66
CA ASP A 107 -15.46 1.24 -18.55
C ASP A 107 -14.99 -0.22 -18.56
N LYS A 108 -14.36 -0.65 -17.47
CA LYS A 108 -14.01 -2.05 -17.27
C LYS A 108 -15.30 -2.89 -17.19
N PRO A 109 -15.36 -4.07 -17.85
CA PRO A 109 -16.53 -4.93 -17.74
C PRO A 109 -16.77 -5.39 -16.29
N ASP A 110 -18.03 -5.33 -15.84
CA ASP A 110 -18.45 -5.70 -14.48
C ASP A 110 -18.03 -7.12 -14.03
N TRP A 111 -17.85 -8.04 -14.98
CA TRP A 111 -17.47 -9.42 -14.69
C TRP A 111 -15.97 -9.62 -14.54
N ALA A 112 -15.15 -8.65 -14.97
CA ALA A 112 -13.70 -8.83 -15.08
C ALA A 112 -13.00 -8.66 -13.73
N VAL A 113 -12.02 -9.50 -13.44
CA VAL A 113 -11.04 -9.31 -12.35
C VAL A 113 -9.96 -8.31 -12.80
N ASP A 114 -9.29 -7.57 -11.90
CA ASP A 114 -8.36 -6.46 -12.29
C ASP A 114 -7.09 -6.90 -13.03
N ALA A 115 -6.66 -8.13 -12.81
CA ALA A 115 -5.43 -8.64 -13.36
C ALA A 115 -5.49 -10.17 -13.45
N GLY A 116 -4.61 -10.71 -14.29
CA GLY A 116 -4.35 -12.13 -14.34
C GLY A 116 -2.90 -12.41 -14.71
N TYR A 117 -2.39 -13.51 -14.20
CA TYR A 117 -1.02 -13.96 -14.41
C TYR A 117 -1.00 -15.28 -15.16
N TYR A 118 0.00 -15.43 -16.02
CA TYR A 118 0.24 -16.69 -16.71
C TYR A 118 0.63 -17.78 -15.70
N SER A 119 -0.02 -18.94 -15.80
CA SER A 119 0.40 -20.17 -15.15
C SER A 119 0.26 -21.35 -16.11
N ILE A 120 1.05 -22.39 -15.93
CA ILE A 120 0.98 -23.61 -16.74
C ILE A 120 -0.39 -24.31 -16.62
N LYS A 121 -1.16 -24.01 -15.58
CA LYS A 121 -2.52 -24.51 -15.36
C LYS A 121 -3.61 -23.62 -15.99
N GLY A 122 -3.23 -22.53 -16.65
CA GLY A 122 -4.12 -21.47 -17.12
C GLY A 122 -3.86 -20.15 -16.39
N THR A 123 -4.70 -19.15 -16.61
CA THR A 123 -4.56 -17.84 -15.93
C THR A 123 -5.04 -17.92 -14.49
N THR A 124 -4.33 -17.25 -13.59
CA THR A 124 -4.68 -17.10 -12.16
C THR A 124 -4.62 -15.63 -11.74
N ALA A 125 -5.47 -15.22 -10.81
CA ALA A 125 -5.41 -13.88 -10.21
C ALA A 125 -4.37 -13.81 -9.07
N GLN A 126 -3.92 -14.97 -8.56
CA GLN A 126 -2.95 -15.04 -7.47
C GLN A 126 -1.52 -14.91 -8.00
N TYR A 127 -0.85 -13.81 -7.62
CA TYR A 127 0.51 -13.51 -8.06
C TYR A 127 1.49 -14.66 -7.79
N GLY A 128 1.39 -15.31 -6.64
CA GLY A 128 2.25 -16.40 -6.19
C GLY A 128 2.02 -17.73 -6.89
N MET A 129 0.87 -17.91 -7.55
CA MET A 129 0.53 -19.12 -8.31
C MET A 129 0.95 -19.05 -9.79
N ARG A 130 1.55 -17.92 -10.20
CA ARG A 130 2.05 -17.74 -11.57
C ARG A 130 3.23 -18.68 -11.87
N SER A 131 3.36 -19.04 -13.13
CA SER A 131 4.51 -19.80 -13.61
C SER A 131 5.56 -18.89 -14.23
N TYR A 132 6.83 -19.25 -14.06
CA TYR A 132 7.90 -18.66 -14.85
C TYR A 132 7.86 -19.20 -16.28
N VAL A 133 8.22 -18.34 -17.23
CA VAL A 133 8.36 -18.66 -18.64
C VAL A 133 9.83 -18.88 -18.95
N ASP A 134 10.13 -20.00 -19.60
CA ASP A 134 11.46 -20.29 -20.13
C ASP A 134 11.73 -19.42 -21.36
N ILE A 135 12.80 -18.64 -21.28
CA ILE A 135 13.25 -17.70 -22.31
C ILE A 135 14.65 -18.04 -22.84
N SER A 136 15.19 -19.21 -22.48
CA SER A 136 16.53 -19.66 -22.91
C SER A 136 16.68 -19.70 -24.43
N SER A 137 15.60 -19.95 -25.16
CA SER A 137 15.55 -19.96 -26.63
C SER A 137 15.53 -18.57 -27.28
N LYS A 138 15.54 -17.47 -26.50
CA LYS A 138 15.30 -16.07 -26.91
C LYS A 138 13.89 -15.76 -27.43
N LYS A 139 13.07 -16.78 -27.70
CA LYS A 139 11.69 -16.62 -28.16
C LYS A 139 10.79 -17.57 -27.38
N ALA A 140 10.04 -17.02 -26.43
CA ALA A 140 8.95 -17.72 -25.79
C ALA A 140 7.65 -17.42 -26.55
N ALA A 141 6.99 -18.45 -27.05
CA ALA A 141 5.74 -18.33 -27.78
C ALA A 141 4.67 -19.20 -27.11
N ASN A 142 3.40 -18.96 -27.47
CA ASN A 142 2.25 -19.66 -26.93
C ASN A 142 2.06 -19.46 -25.42
N ILE A 143 2.49 -18.30 -24.90
CA ILE A 143 2.25 -17.90 -23.51
C ILE A 143 0.84 -17.32 -23.43
N ASN A 144 -0.15 -18.20 -23.48
CA ASN A 144 -1.54 -17.79 -23.60
C ASN A 144 -2.16 -17.49 -22.23
N MET A 145 -3.03 -16.49 -22.19
CA MET A 145 -3.81 -16.14 -21.01
C MET A 145 -5.28 -15.96 -21.36
N THR A 146 -6.16 -16.08 -20.38
CA THR A 146 -7.60 -15.83 -20.50
C THR A 146 -8.00 -14.78 -19.50
N LEU A 147 -8.86 -13.84 -19.90
CA LEU A 147 -9.44 -12.86 -18.99
C LEU A 147 -10.23 -13.57 -17.90
N LEU A 148 -9.99 -13.19 -16.65
CA LEU A 148 -10.62 -13.83 -15.50
C LEU A 148 -11.98 -13.24 -15.20
N LYS A 149 -12.96 -14.13 -15.00
CA LYS A 149 -14.27 -13.77 -14.47
C LYS A 149 -14.23 -13.75 -12.94
N GLY A 150 -14.86 -12.75 -12.37
CA GLY A 150 -15.04 -12.59 -10.94
C GLY A 150 -16.51 -12.50 -10.55
N LYS A 151 -16.73 -12.32 -9.25
CA LYS A 151 -18.03 -11.97 -8.69
C LYS A 151 -17.97 -10.56 -8.12
N ALA A 152 -19.04 -9.81 -8.32
CA ALA A 152 -19.17 -8.47 -7.77
C ALA A 152 -19.56 -8.54 -6.29
N ILE A 153 -18.85 -7.79 -5.45
CA ILE A 153 -19.24 -7.38 -4.11
C ILE A 153 -19.71 -5.93 -4.21
N SER A 154 -20.91 -5.64 -3.70
CA SER A 154 -21.51 -4.31 -3.81
C SER A 154 -22.35 -3.95 -2.60
N GLY A 155 -22.42 -2.66 -2.32
CA GLY A 155 -23.18 -2.09 -1.22
C GLY A 155 -23.05 -0.58 -1.20
N ARG A 156 -23.48 0.00 -0.09
CA ARG A 156 -23.41 1.42 0.19
C ARG A 156 -22.56 1.71 1.41
N VAL A 157 -21.68 2.69 1.32
CA VAL A 157 -21.01 3.27 2.48
C VAL A 157 -21.75 4.55 2.87
N THR A 158 -22.05 4.71 4.15
CA THR A 158 -22.76 5.86 4.71
C THR A 158 -21.92 6.49 5.80
N LEU A 159 -21.72 7.80 5.73
CA LEU A 159 -21.01 8.58 6.73
C LEU A 159 -21.92 8.82 7.95
N PRO A 160 -21.34 8.98 9.15
CA PRO A 160 -22.08 9.46 10.30
C PRO A 160 -22.68 10.83 10.02
N LYS A 161 -23.84 11.09 10.62
CA LYS A 161 -24.49 12.40 10.55
C LYS A 161 -23.58 13.48 11.12
N GLY A 162 -23.51 14.63 10.44
CA GLY A 162 -22.70 15.78 10.87
C GLY A 162 -21.23 15.72 10.49
N VAL A 163 -20.75 14.63 9.88
CA VAL A 163 -19.40 14.61 9.29
C VAL A 163 -19.36 15.53 8.09
N VAL A 164 -18.41 16.46 8.11
CA VAL A 164 -18.18 17.43 7.02
C VAL A 164 -16.98 16.98 6.20
N ILE A 165 -17.19 16.82 4.89
CA ILE A 165 -16.09 16.54 3.95
C ILE A 165 -15.39 17.87 3.63
N PRO A 166 -14.05 17.97 3.74
CA PRO A 166 -13.28 19.13 3.31
C PRO A 166 -13.62 19.58 1.89
N GLY A 167 -13.67 20.90 1.65
CA GLY A 167 -14.06 21.48 0.35
C GLY A 167 -13.11 21.15 -0.81
N GLU A 168 -11.85 20.80 -0.51
CA GLU A 168 -10.88 20.27 -1.47
C GLU A 168 -11.17 18.82 -1.93
N GLY A 169 -12.12 18.16 -1.25
CA GLY A 169 -12.50 16.78 -1.48
C GLY A 169 -11.57 15.79 -0.78
N VAL A 170 -12.14 14.65 -0.43
CA VAL A 170 -11.47 13.46 0.13
C VAL A 170 -11.76 12.26 -0.76
N GLY A 171 -10.74 11.45 -1.03
CA GLY A 171 -10.89 10.13 -1.63
C GLY A 171 -11.31 9.11 -0.59
N PHE A 172 -12.40 8.39 -0.83
CA PHE A 172 -12.77 7.20 -0.08
C PHE A 172 -12.27 5.98 -0.85
N LEU A 173 -11.54 5.12 -0.15
CA LEU A 173 -11.02 3.87 -0.70
C LEU A 173 -11.81 2.72 -0.08
N VAL A 174 -12.56 1.98 -0.90
CA VAL A 174 -13.11 0.68 -0.49
C VAL A 174 -12.17 -0.39 -0.99
N LYS A 175 -11.52 -1.10 -0.08
CA LYS A 175 -10.52 -2.12 -0.39
C LYS A 175 -11.05 -3.49 -0.03
N LEU A 176 -10.90 -4.44 -0.93
CA LEU A 176 -11.11 -5.86 -0.66
C LEU A 176 -9.78 -6.58 -0.71
N PHE A 177 -9.50 -7.37 0.32
CA PHE A 177 -8.29 -8.16 0.36
C PHE A 177 -8.55 -9.56 0.89
N SER A 178 -7.90 -10.54 0.28
CA SER A 178 -7.91 -11.94 0.70
C SER A 178 -6.52 -12.26 1.22
N ASP A 179 -6.40 -12.51 2.53
CA ASP A 179 -5.24 -13.20 3.11
C ASP A 179 -5.51 -14.69 2.97
N ASN A 180 -4.88 -15.36 2.01
CA ASN A 180 -5.20 -16.75 1.63
C ASN A 180 -4.79 -17.81 2.68
N GLY A 181 -4.64 -17.38 3.94
CA GLY A 181 -4.39 -18.24 5.10
C GLY A 181 -2.91 -18.47 5.34
N THR A 182 -2.02 -17.70 4.69
CA THR A 182 -0.58 -17.74 4.93
C THR A 182 -0.09 -16.41 5.48
N LYS A 183 -0.07 -16.33 6.81
CA LYS A 183 0.44 -15.18 7.56
C LYS A 183 1.82 -14.75 7.02
N ASP A 184 1.99 -13.45 6.79
CA ASP A 184 3.23 -12.81 6.32
C ASP A 184 3.69 -13.20 4.90
N ASN A 185 2.84 -13.84 4.10
CA ASN A 185 3.15 -14.20 2.72
C ASN A 185 2.20 -13.51 1.74
N ALA A 186 2.46 -12.25 1.42
CA ALA A 186 1.66 -11.47 0.47
C ALA A 186 1.65 -11.99 -0.99
N LYS A 187 2.26 -13.16 -1.27
CA LYS A 187 2.33 -13.70 -2.63
C LYS A 187 1.05 -14.41 -3.04
N ASP A 188 0.35 -15.10 -2.14
CA ASP A 188 -0.92 -15.74 -2.46
C ASP A 188 -2.12 -14.81 -2.21
N ASP A 189 -1.90 -13.68 -1.56
CA ASP A 189 -2.93 -12.67 -1.34
C ASP A 189 -3.44 -12.01 -2.63
N TYR A 190 -4.71 -11.64 -2.60
CA TYR A 190 -5.33 -10.83 -3.66
C TYR A 190 -5.85 -9.52 -3.09
N TYR A 191 -5.63 -8.43 -3.83
CA TYR A 191 -6.05 -7.09 -3.47
C TYR A 191 -6.77 -6.43 -4.66
N THR A 192 -7.93 -5.85 -4.41
CA THR A 192 -8.62 -4.92 -5.32
C THR A 192 -9.16 -3.75 -4.52
N TYR A 193 -9.38 -2.62 -5.16
CA TYR A 193 -9.90 -1.43 -4.51
C TYR A 193 -10.72 -0.57 -5.47
N ASP A 194 -11.71 0.11 -4.92
CA ASP A 194 -12.47 1.16 -5.58
C ASP A 194 -12.05 2.49 -4.96
N TYR A 195 -11.73 3.47 -5.81
CA TYR A 195 -11.33 4.80 -5.36
C TYR A 195 -12.37 5.83 -5.78
N LEU A 196 -13.13 6.31 -4.80
CA LEU A 196 -14.22 7.25 -5.00
C LEU A 196 -13.81 8.61 -4.42
N SER A 197 -13.41 9.53 -5.29
CA SER A 197 -13.09 10.89 -4.88
C SER A 197 -14.34 11.75 -4.79
N SER A 198 -14.60 12.34 -3.61
CA SER A 198 -15.71 13.28 -3.40
C SER A 198 -15.60 14.57 -4.20
N LYS A 199 -14.43 14.88 -4.79
CA LYS A 199 -14.28 15.92 -5.81
C LYS A 199 -15.14 15.62 -7.05
N TYR A 200 -15.41 14.35 -7.33
CA TYR A 200 -16.37 13.89 -8.32
C TYR A 200 -17.70 13.56 -7.63
N TYR A 201 -18.39 14.60 -7.15
CA TYR A 201 -19.67 14.52 -6.40
C TYR A 201 -20.76 13.64 -7.04
N LYS A 202 -20.65 13.25 -8.31
CA LYS A 202 -21.62 12.35 -8.98
C LYS A 202 -21.76 10.97 -8.32
N TYR A 203 -20.82 10.57 -7.47
CA TYR A 203 -20.84 9.30 -6.75
C TYR A 203 -21.39 9.42 -5.31
N PHE A 204 -21.62 10.64 -4.85
CA PHE A 204 -22.08 10.93 -3.49
C PHE A 204 -23.51 11.43 -3.52
N TYR A 205 -24.31 10.95 -2.58
CA TYR A 205 -25.68 11.38 -2.39
C TYR A 205 -25.81 11.92 -0.98
N THR A 206 -26.47 13.07 -0.85
CA THR A 206 -26.84 13.64 0.45
C THR A 206 -28.33 13.48 0.62
N SER A 207 -28.73 12.76 1.66
CA SER A 207 -30.13 12.63 2.03
C SER A 207 -30.68 13.94 2.60
N GLU A 208 -32.01 14.04 2.73
CA GLU A 208 -32.68 15.26 3.22
C GLU A 208 -32.20 15.71 4.62
N ASP A 209 -31.73 14.76 5.43
CA ASP A 209 -31.26 15.04 6.79
C ASP A 209 -29.76 15.38 6.87
N GLY A 210 -29.10 15.50 5.71
CA GLY A 210 -27.70 15.87 5.57
C GLY A 210 -26.72 14.69 5.62
N GLN A 211 -27.20 13.45 5.72
CA GLN A 211 -26.31 12.27 5.73
C GLN A 211 -25.77 11.98 4.32
N ILE A 212 -24.45 11.73 4.24
CA ILE A 212 -23.73 11.49 2.97
C ILE A 212 -23.50 9.99 2.79
N SER A 213 -23.79 9.46 1.60
CA SER A 213 -23.51 8.08 1.23
C SER A 213 -22.96 7.96 -0.19
N PHE A 214 -22.29 6.85 -0.48
CA PHE A 214 -21.86 6.47 -1.82
C PHE A 214 -21.99 4.96 -2.02
N ASP A 215 -22.34 4.55 -3.23
CA ASP A 215 -22.40 3.14 -3.61
C ASP A 215 -21.03 2.69 -4.12
N TYR A 216 -20.68 1.42 -3.91
CA TYR A 216 -19.46 0.82 -4.43
C TYR A 216 -19.74 -0.54 -5.05
N LYS A 217 -18.88 -0.95 -5.98
CA LYS A 217 -18.95 -2.26 -6.62
C LYS A 217 -17.56 -2.72 -7.05
N LEU A 218 -17.12 -3.84 -6.50
CA LEU A 218 -15.81 -4.41 -6.76
C LEU A 218 -15.92 -5.85 -7.24
N THR A 219 -15.19 -6.19 -8.30
CA THR A 219 -15.20 -7.54 -8.85
C THR A 219 -13.95 -8.30 -8.46
N VAL A 220 -14.15 -9.36 -7.67
CA VAL A 220 -13.09 -10.19 -7.11
C VAL A 220 -13.06 -11.59 -7.73
N PRO A 221 -11.90 -12.24 -7.79
CA PRO A 221 -11.80 -13.61 -8.29
C PRO A 221 -12.52 -14.59 -7.35
N THR A 222 -12.96 -15.73 -7.87
CA THR A 222 -13.67 -16.76 -7.06
C THR A 222 -12.73 -17.80 -6.44
N GLU A 223 -11.42 -17.72 -6.72
CA GLU A 223 -10.41 -18.68 -6.27
C GLU A 223 -9.79 -18.36 -4.90
N ALA A 224 -10.18 -17.25 -4.26
CA ALA A 224 -9.78 -16.94 -2.88
C ALA A 224 -10.38 -17.95 -1.91
N LYS A 225 -9.53 -18.56 -1.07
CA LYS A 225 -9.92 -19.66 -0.18
C LYS A 225 -10.46 -19.18 1.17
N SER A 226 -9.94 -18.07 1.66
CA SER A 226 -10.27 -17.49 2.97
C SER A 226 -11.38 -16.43 2.92
N GLY A 227 -11.86 -16.10 1.71
CA GLY A 227 -12.78 -14.99 1.49
C GLY A 227 -12.07 -13.64 1.49
N TYR A 228 -12.85 -12.56 1.50
CA TYR A 228 -12.37 -11.19 1.43
C TYR A 228 -12.70 -10.41 2.68
N ARG A 229 -11.71 -9.70 3.24
CA ARG A 229 -11.95 -8.63 4.20
C ARG A 229 -12.17 -7.33 3.44
N MET A 230 -13.20 -6.59 3.81
CA MET A 230 -13.50 -5.27 3.26
C MET A 230 -13.09 -4.19 4.26
N GLU A 231 -12.38 -3.18 3.77
CA GLU A 231 -11.91 -2.01 4.51
C GLU A 231 -12.35 -0.74 3.78
N VAL A 232 -12.79 0.26 4.54
CA VAL A 232 -13.00 1.63 4.09
C VAL A 232 -11.97 2.53 4.77
N SER A 233 -11.24 3.29 3.97
CA SER A 233 -10.29 4.30 4.42
C SER A 233 -10.38 5.57 3.57
N THR A 234 -9.61 6.59 3.91
CA THR A 234 -9.59 7.85 3.16
C THR A 234 -8.18 8.25 2.72
N SER A 235 -8.10 9.02 1.64
CA SER A 235 -6.84 9.57 1.11
C SER A 235 -6.23 10.66 2.00
N SER A 236 -7.05 11.28 2.85
CA SER A 236 -6.68 12.33 3.78
C SER A 236 -7.59 12.27 5.01
N PRO A 237 -7.14 12.73 6.19
CA PRO A 237 -7.95 12.69 7.40
C PRO A 237 -9.28 13.44 7.23
N VAL A 238 -10.37 12.81 7.67
CA VAL A 238 -11.69 13.45 7.79
C VAL A 238 -11.94 13.67 9.27
N GLU A 239 -12.25 14.91 9.64
CA GLU A 239 -12.41 15.27 11.05
C GLU A 239 -13.49 14.42 11.73
N GLY A 240 -13.11 13.80 12.85
CA GLY A 240 -13.99 12.98 13.70
C GLY A 240 -14.34 11.60 13.15
N LEU A 241 -13.98 11.28 11.89
CA LEU A 241 -14.29 9.98 11.29
C LEU A 241 -13.30 8.90 11.75
N LEU A 242 -13.82 7.77 12.23
CA LEU A 242 -13.01 6.64 12.68
C LEU A 242 -12.68 5.73 11.52
N ILE A 243 -11.42 5.76 11.07
CA ILE A 243 -10.90 4.99 9.93
C ILE A 243 -9.50 4.44 10.26
N PRO A 244 -9.07 3.32 9.65
CA PRO A 244 -9.84 2.48 8.73
C PRO A 244 -11.02 1.79 9.43
N TYR A 245 -12.04 1.44 8.65
CA TYR A 245 -13.25 0.78 9.14
C TYR A 245 -13.51 -0.48 8.32
N TYR A 246 -13.79 -1.59 8.98
CA TYR A 246 -13.91 -2.91 8.36
C TYR A 246 -15.35 -3.38 8.34
N TYR A 247 -15.70 -4.16 7.32
CA TYR A 247 -17.04 -4.75 7.24
C TYR A 247 -17.29 -5.80 8.33
N SER A 248 -18.47 -5.71 8.91
CA SER A 248 -19.09 -6.75 9.73
C SER A 248 -20.61 -6.63 9.57
N PRO A 249 -21.36 -7.75 9.53
CA PRO A 249 -22.81 -7.72 9.48
C PRO A 249 -23.36 -6.88 10.65
N GLY A 250 -24.16 -5.87 10.34
CA GLY A 250 -24.81 -5.02 11.35
C GLY A 250 -24.13 -3.68 11.65
N GLY A 251 -23.07 -3.28 10.93
CA GLY A 251 -22.60 -1.89 10.98
C GLY A 251 -21.09 -1.65 11.00
N GLY A 252 -20.26 -2.64 10.69
CA GLY A 252 -18.80 -2.48 10.61
C GLY A 252 -18.06 -2.45 11.96
N THR A 253 -16.73 -2.38 11.91
CA THR A 253 -15.84 -2.39 13.09
C THR A 253 -14.50 -1.71 12.77
N HIS A 254 -13.91 -0.97 13.70
CA HIS A 254 -12.54 -0.44 13.54
C HIS A 254 -11.46 -1.48 13.85
N ASN A 255 -11.81 -2.59 14.53
CA ASN A 255 -10.88 -3.67 14.83
C ASN A 255 -10.86 -4.69 13.66
N PRO A 256 -9.73 -4.83 12.93
CA PRO A 256 -9.63 -5.74 11.79
C PRO A 256 -9.80 -7.22 12.19
N ALA A 257 -9.47 -7.61 13.42
CA ALA A 257 -9.64 -8.98 13.91
C ALA A 257 -11.12 -9.35 14.16
N LYS A 258 -11.99 -8.34 14.33
CA LYS A 258 -13.45 -8.52 14.46
C LYS A 258 -14.18 -8.40 13.11
N ALA A 259 -13.46 -8.09 12.04
CA ALA A 259 -14.04 -7.97 10.71
C ALA A 259 -14.54 -9.32 10.20
N SER A 260 -15.64 -9.31 9.46
CA SER A 260 -16.15 -10.53 8.82
C SER A 260 -15.48 -10.77 7.47
N MET A 261 -15.18 -12.03 7.19
CA MET A 261 -14.70 -12.46 5.88
C MET A 261 -15.90 -12.71 4.96
N ILE A 262 -15.80 -12.27 3.70
CA ILE A 262 -16.83 -12.44 2.67
C ILE A 262 -16.39 -13.57 1.74
N ASP A 263 -17.03 -14.72 1.83
CA ASP A 263 -16.85 -15.84 0.89
C ASP A 263 -17.80 -15.65 -0.29
N VAL A 264 -17.28 -15.15 -1.42
CA VAL A 264 -18.08 -14.90 -2.63
C VAL A 264 -18.72 -16.15 -3.24
N ASN A 265 -18.33 -17.35 -2.81
CA ASN A 265 -18.93 -18.61 -3.26
C ASN A 265 -20.08 -19.07 -2.38
N LYS A 266 -20.23 -18.54 -1.17
CA LYS A 266 -21.27 -18.92 -0.21
C LYS A 266 -22.19 -17.78 0.18
N ASP A 267 -21.66 -16.57 0.27
CA ASP A 267 -22.37 -15.41 0.79
C ASP A 267 -23.13 -14.67 -0.31
N LYS A 268 -24.18 -13.95 0.12
CA LYS A 268 -24.84 -12.96 -0.74
C LYS A 268 -23.93 -11.75 -0.86
N THR A 269 -23.40 -11.45 -2.04
CA THR A 269 -22.42 -10.37 -2.24
C THR A 269 -23.01 -9.00 -2.61
N SER A 270 -24.32 -8.82 -2.46
CA SER A 270 -25.03 -7.55 -2.72
C SER A 270 -25.71 -7.00 -1.47
N GLY A 271 -25.72 -5.67 -1.34
CA GLY A 271 -26.23 -4.99 -0.14
C GLY A 271 -25.29 -5.14 1.05
N MET A 272 -23.98 -5.19 0.79
CA MET A 272 -22.92 -5.27 1.78
C MET A 272 -22.68 -3.90 2.45
N ASP A 273 -23.75 -3.28 2.92
CA ASP A 273 -23.74 -1.88 3.35
C ASP A 273 -22.89 -1.67 4.61
N MET A 274 -22.24 -0.51 4.69
CA MET A 274 -21.42 -0.08 5.83
C MET A 274 -21.86 1.29 6.30
N GLU A 275 -22.07 1.42 7.60
CA GLU A 275 -22.25 2.71 8.26
C GLU A 275 -20.97 3.04 9.03
N LEU A 276 -20.21 4.02 8.56
CA LEU A 276 -19.01 4.45 9.25
C LEU A 276 -19.37 5.11 10.58
N LYS A 277 -18.43 5.14 11.52
CA LYS A 277 -18.63 5.72 12.86
C LYS A 277 -17.69 6.90 13.09
N THR A 278 -18.10 7.79 14.00
CA THR A 278 -17.22 8.80 14.55
C THR A 278 -16.42 8.23 15.72
N GLY A 279 -15.29 8.85 16.03
CA GLY A 279 -14.48 8.54 17.21
C GLY A 279 -14.34 9.73 18.16
N LYS A 280 -13.70 9.50 19.30
CA LYS A 280 -13.16 10.54 20.18
C LYS A 280 -11.83 11.06 19.62
N GLN A 281 -11.42 12.23 20.07
CA GLN A 281 -10.16 12.84 19.65
C GLN A 281 -9.17 12.90 20.80
N ILE A 282 -7.96 12.38 20.58
CA ILE A 282 -6.78 12.75 21.36
C ILE A 282 -6.10 13.88 20.58
N LYS A 283 -6.12 15.08 21.14
CA LYS A 283 -5.62 16.29 20.47
C LYS A 283 -4.57 17.00 21.30
N GLY A 284 -3.87 17.95 20.69
CA GLY A 284 -2.72 18.53 21.35
C GLY A 284 -1.83 19.40 20.49
N PHE A 285 -0.73 19.85 21.07
CA PHE A 285 0.39 20.41 20.31
C PHE A 285 1.60 19.48 20.32
N MET A 286 2.19 19.30 19.15
CA MET A 286 3.57 18.84 19.04
C MET A 286 4.47 20.08 19.14
N ILE A 287 5.40 20.08 20.09
CA ILE A 287 6.19 21.27 20.46
C ILE A 287 7.68 20.93 20.35
N THR A 288 8.47 21.82 19.75
CA THR A 288 9.92 21.67 19.65
C THR A 288 10.61 21.63 21.02
N PRO A 289 11.83 21.07 21.12
CA PRO A 289 12.54 20.96 22.39
C PRO A 289 12.79 22.35 22.99
N GLY A 290 12.25 22.59 24.20
CA GLY A 290 12.36 23.88 24.88
C GLY A 290 11.55 25.02 24.25
N GLY A 291 10.66 24.74 23.28
CA GLY A 291 9.93 25.77 22.53
C GLY A 291 10.80 26.57 21.57
N GLU A 292 11.95 26.04 21.16
CA GLU A 292 12.85 26.70 20.21
C GLU A 292 12.25 26.70 18.78
N PRO A 293 12.45 27.74 17.95
CA PRO A 293 11.96 27.74 16.58
C PRO A 293 12.46 26.52 15.78
N ALA A 294 11.56 25.88 15.05
CA ALA A 294 11.87 24.74 14.19
C ALA A 294 12.94 25.10 13.16
N PRO A 295 13.85 24.17 12.85
CA PRO A 295 14.94 24.39 11.91
C PRO A 295 14.44 24.62 10.49
N LYS A 296 15.38 24.96 9.60
CA LYS A 296 15.11 25.10 8.16
C LYS A 296 14.45 23.83 7.61
N GLY A 297 13.34 23.98 6.90
CA GLY A 297 12.52 22.86 6.41
C GLY A 297 11.45 22.35 7.38
N GLY A 298 11.41 22.84 8.63
CA GLY A 298 10.42 22.46 9.64
C GLY A 298 10.67 21.08 10.26
N VAL A 299 9.66 20.58 10.99
CA VAL A 299 9.68 19.27 11.65
C VAL A 299 8.38 18.53 11.35
N ALA A 300 8.46 17.41 10.63
CA ALA A 300 7.32 16.53 10.39
C ALA A 300 7.40 15.29 11.28
N ALA A 301 6.27 14.91 11.88
CA ALA A 301 6.18 13.67 12.64
C ALA A 301 4.88 12.92 12.36
N LYS A 302 4.97 11.60 12.43
CA LYS A 302 3.84 10.70 12.60
C LYS A 302 3.54 10.59 14.08
N ILE A 303 2.31 10.87 14.48
CA ILE A 303 1.84 10.74 15.86
C ILE A 303 0.93 9.52 15.94
N LYS A 304 1.16 8.66 16.93
CA LYS A 304 0.47 7.38 17.10
C LYS A 304 -0.20 7.30 18.46
N ALA A 305 -1.43 6.80 18.49
CA ALA A 305 -2.09 6.30 19.70
C ALA A 305 -2.17 4.77 19.59
N LEU A 306 -1.37 4.08 20.39
CA LEU A 306 -1.32 2.63 20.48
C LEU A 306 -2.22 2.17 21.63
N SER A 307 -3.21 1.34 21.32
CA SER A 307 -3.91 0.55 22.33
C SER A 307 -3.36 -0.87 22.34
N ASP A 308 -2.62 -1.17 23.39
CA ASP A 308 -2.27 -2.53 23.80
C ASP A 308 -3.45 -3.02 24.65
N ASN A 309 -4.23 -4.00 24.16
CA ASN A 309 -5.48 -4.46 24.77
C ASN A 309 -5.23 -5.27 26.07
N ALA A 310 -4.28 -4.84 26.89
CA ALA A 310 -3.79 -5.50 28.07
C ALA A 310 -3.21 -6.90 27.79
N THR A 311 -2.56 -7.06 26.65
CA THR A 311 -1.88 -8.29 26.20
C THR A 311 -0.40 -8.01 25.91
N PRO A 312 0.42 -7.67 26.95
CA PRO A 312 1.79 -7.22 26.71
C PRO A 312 2.63 -8.25 25.95
N GLY A 313 3.19 -7.84 24.81
CA GLY A 313 4.03 -8.67 23.95
C GLY A 313 3.29 -9.37 22.81
N GLU A 314 1.96 -9.35 22.79
CA GLU A 314 1.13 -9.88 21.70
C GLU A 314 0.70 -8.74 20.78
N THR A 315 1.50 -8.43 19.78
CA THR A 315 1.21 -7.32 18.85
C THR A 315 0.09 -7.60 17.85
N GLY A 316 -0.50 -8.80 17.90
CA GLY A 316 -1.51 -9.25 16.94
C GLY A 316 -2.89 -8.63 17.14
N ASP A 317 -3.19 -8.15 18.35
CA ASP A 317 -4.45 -7.50 18.68
C ASP A 317 -4.31 -6.00 19.05
N ASP A 318 -3.07 -5.52 19.10
CA ASP A 318 -2.74 -4.10 19.23
C ASP A 318 -3.34 -3.29 18.09
N ILE A 319 -3.97 -2.16 18.43
CA ILE A 319 -4.54 -1.25 17.45
C ILE A 319 -3.82 0.09 17.53
N THR A 320 -3.31 0.54 16.39
CA THR A 320 -2.66 1.85 16.25
C THR A 320 -3.54 2.79 15.43
N TYR A 321 -3.79 3.97 15.99
CA TYR A 321 -4.38 5.11 15.29
C TYR A 321 -3.29 6.15 15.05
N GLU A 322 -3.29 6.83 13.91
CA GLU A 322 -2.24 7.77 13.59
C GLU A 322 -2.72 9.02 12.87
N CYS A 323 -1.97 10.10 13.05
CA CYS A 323 -2.06 11.31 12.25
C CYS A 323 -0.66 11.85 11.95
N THR A 324 -0.57 12.84 11.06
CA THR A 324 0.67 13.56 10.79
C THR A 324 0.55 14.98 11.34
N SER A 325 1.62 15.50 11.94
CA SER A 325 1.74 16.90 12.32
C SER A 325 3.03 17.48 11.75
N TYR A 326 2.99 18.76 11.38
CA TYR A 326 4.11 19.48 10.78
C TYR A 326 4.29 20.85 11.43
N ILE A 327 5.41 21.03 12.13
CA ILE A 327 5.85 22.33 12.64
C ILE A 327 6.60 23.03 11.52
N ARG A 328 6.08 24.17 11.05
CA ARG A 328 6.70 24.95 9.98
C ARG A 328 8.02 25.55 10.46
N GLU A 329 8.98 25.74 9.56
CA GLU A 329 10.22 26.47 9.82
C GLU A 329 9.94 27.79 10.57
N GLY A 330 10.70 28.04 11.65
CA GLY A 330 10.54 29.23 12.48
C GLY A 330 9.39 29.20 13.48
N MET A 331 8.49 28.21 13.43
CA MET A 331 7.45 27.99 14.44
C MET A 331 7.94 27.02 15.53
N ASP A 332 7.34 27.04 16.70
CA ASP A 332 7.71 26.17 17.83
C ASP A 332 6.73 25.01 18.05
N SER A 333 5.56 25.04 17.41
CA SER A 333 4.49 24.11 17.69
C SER A 333 3.56 23.89 16.49
N SER A 334 2.85 22.76 16.51
CA SER A 334 1.82 22.42 15.54
C SER A 334 0.72 21.58 16.19
N TYR A 335 -0.52 21.87 15.82
CA TYR A 335 -1.67 21.13 16.33
C TYR A 335 -1.70 19.71 15.75
N PHE A 336 -2.22 18.76 16.53
CA PHE A 336 -2.56 17.44 16.06
C PHE A 336 -3.88 16.96 16.67
N ALA A 337 -4.54 16.03 15.96
CA ALA A 337 -5.72 15.32 16.44
C ALA A 337 -5.73 13.91 15.87
N ILE A 338 -5.81 12.91 16.76
CA ILE A 338 -5.94 11.49 16.43
C ILE A 338 -7.37 11.08 16.75
N VAL A 339 -8.07 10.50 15.79
CA VAL A 339 -9.40 9.93 16.01
C VAL A 339 -9.24 8.49 16.49
N VAL A 340 -9.84 8.18 17.64
CA VAL A 340 -9.82 6.86 18.27
C VAL A 340 -11.24 6.42 18.63
N PRO A 341 -11.52 5.12 18.83
CA PRO A 341 -12.85 4.63 19.16
C PRO A 341 -13.45 5.30 20.38
N ASP A 342 -14.76 5.55 20.34
CA ASP A 342 -15.55 5.90 21.51
C ASP A 342 -15.87 4.63 22.32
N ASP A 343 -14.84 4.03 22.90
CA ASP A 343 -14.95 2.82 23.73
C ASP A 343 -14.02 2.94 24.95
N PRO A 344 -14.57 3.03 26.17
CA PRO A 344 -13.80 3.29 27.38
C PRO A 344 -12.87 2.12 27.78
N SER A 345 -13.05 0.93 27.18
CA SER A 345 -12.15 -0.20 27.39
C SER A 345 -10.77 0.02 26.76
N TYR A 346 -10.67 0.88 25.74
CA TYR A 346 -9.40 1.21 25.13
C TYR A 346 -8.59 2.15 26.02
N LYS A 347 -7.28 1.89 26.05
CA LYS A 347 -6.29 2.72 26.75
C LYS A 347 -5.12 2.94 25.82
N TYR A 348 -4.60 4.16 25.78
CA TYR A 348 -3.63 4.57 24.77
C TYR A 348 -2.30 4.97 25.38
N LYS A 349 -1.21 4.51 24.76
CA LYS A 349 0.08 5.17 24.81
C LYS A 349 0.21 6.03 23.55
N VAL A 350 0.56 7.30 23.73
CA VAL A 350 0.75 8.22 22.60
C VAL A 350 2.23 8.46 22.36
N SER A 351 2.65 8.45 21.10
CA SER A 351 4.04 8.69 20.70
C SER A 351 4.14 9.52 19.43
N TYR A 352 5.32 10.11 19.21
CA TYR A 352 5.69 10.70 17.93
C TYR A 352 6.88 9.96 17.33
N ILE A 353 6.96 9.92 16.01
CA ILE A 353 8.11 9.45 15.23
C ILE A 353 8.41 10.50 14.16
N LEU A 354 9.62 11.06 14.16
CA LEU A 354 10.03 12.03 13.15
C LEU A 354 10.20 11.34 11.78
N TYR A 355 9.76 12.00 10.70
CA TYR A 355 9.97 11.47 9.35
C TYR A 355 11.42 11.60 8.89
N ASP A 356 12.06 12.71 9.25
CA ASP A 356 13.42 13.03 8.87
C ASP A 356 14.33 13.03 10.09
N TYR A 357 15.60 12.69 9.87
CA TYR A 357 16.63 12.90 10.88
C TYR A 357 16.84 14.41 11.08
N ILE A 358 16.60 14.88 12.30
CA ILE A 358 16.86 16.27 12.69
C ILE A 358 18.02 16.29 13.69
N PRO A 359 19.15 16.96 13.35
CA PRO A 359 20.28 17.05 14.26
C PRO A 359 19.90 17.55 15.65
N GLY A 360 20.29 16.79 16.69
CA GLY A 360 20.01 17.14 18.08
C GLY A 360 18.63 16.75 18.60
N TYR A 361 17.74 16.20 17.76
CA TYR A 361 16.41 15.75 18.16
C TYR A 361 16.38 14.23 18.27
N SER A 362 15.63 13.71 19.23
CA SER A 362 15.31 12.29 19.32
C SER A 362 14.23 11.94 18.30
N ASP A 363 14.46 10.86 17.54
CA ASP A 363 13.58 10.48 16.43
C ASP A 363 12.24 9.90 16.92
N ILE A 364 12.17 9.51 18.20
CA ILE A 364 10.98 8.98 18.86
C ILE A 364 10.84 9.55 20.27
N GLY A 365 9.60 9.73 20.71
CA GLY A 365 9.28 10.05 22.09
C GLY A 365 7.83 9.69 22.41
N TYR A 366 7.54 9.53 23.70
CA TYR A 366 6.25 9.08 24.20
C TYR A 366 5.67 10.12 25.13
N TYR A 367 4.35 10.26 25.14
CA TYR A 367 3.65 11.12 26.08
C TYR A 367 3.91 10.68 27.52
N GLY A 368 4.21 11.66 28.37
CA GLY A 368 4.22 11.53 29.83
C GLY A 368 3.48 12.70 30.45
N VAL A 369 2.83 12.48 31.60
CA VAL A 369 2.06 13.53 32.31
C VAL A 369 2.86 14.79 32.64
N ASN A 370 4.19 14.67 32.76
CA ASN A 370 5.10 15.77 33.06
C ASN A 370 5.97 16.18 31.84
N GLY A 371 5.53 15.82 30.63
CA GLY A 371 6.27 15.98 29.38
C GLY A 371 6.72 14.64 28.80
N SER A 372 7.25 14.70 27.57
CA SER A 372 7.60 13.50 26.83
C SER A 372 8.76 12.72 27.48
N VAL A 373 8.75 11.40 27.28
CA VAL A 373 9.77 10.47 27.78
C VAL A 373 10.39 9.67 26.63
N LYS A 374 11.65 9.24 26.78
CA LYS A 374 12.38 8.51 25.74
C LYS A 374 11.95 7.05 25.57
N SER A 375 11.38 6.44 26.62
CA SER A 375 11.05 5.00 26.64
C SER A 375 9.55 4.78 26.72
N GLU A 376 9.05 3.82 25.94
CA GLU A 376 7.65 3.40 25.96
C GLU A 376 7.23 2.87 27.34
N GLY A 377 8.13 2.14 28.03
CA GLY A 377 7.84 1.55 29.34
C GLY A 377 7.59 2.59 30.44
N THR A 378 7.94 3.86 30.20
CA THR A 378 7.68 4.99 31.11
C THR A 378 6.59 5.92 30.60
N ALA A 379 5.97 5.62 29.45
CA ALA A 379 4.91 6.42 28.88
C ALA A 379 3.68 6.41 29.79
N SER A 380 2.98 7.54 29.84
CA SER A 380 1.69 7.62 30.52
C SER A 380 0.60 7.00 29.65
N ILE A 381 -0.27 6.22 30.28
CA ILE A 381 -1.44 5.63 29.65
C ILE A 381 -2.63 6.57 29.88
N LEU A 382 -3.43 6.81 28.84
CA LEU A 382 -4.61 7.65 28.92
C LEU A 382 -5.86 6.99 28.32
N SER A 383 -7.02 7.50 28.71
CA SER A 383 -8.30 7.21 28.06
C SER A 383 -8.65 8.37 27.13
N ALA A 384 -9.33 8.08 26.03
CA ALA A 384 -9.85 9.11 25.16
C ALA A 384 -11.25 9.50 25.65
N ASP A 385 -11.32 10.61 26.36
CA ASP A 385 -12.56 11.22 26.83
C ASP A 385 -12.86 12.47 26.00
N GLU A 386 -14.04 13.06 26.20
CA GLU A 386 -14.37 14.33 25.57
C GLU A 386 -13.41 15.43 26.05
N GLY A 387 -12.54 15.88 25.13
CA GLY A 387 -11.57 16.93 25.42
C GLY A 387 -10.19 16.46 25.87
N THR A 388 -9.82 15.18 25.71
CA THR A 388 -8.43 14.73 25.95
C THR A 388 -7.46 15.58 25.14
N PHE A 389 -6.70 16.41 25.86
CA PHE A 389 -5.72 17.34 25.33
C PHE A 389 -4.35 17.04 25.97
N ILE A 390 -3.35 16.75 25.15
CA ILE A 390 -1.99 16.42 25.59
C ILE A 390 -0.95 17.12 24.74
N ASP A 391 0.17 17.53 25.33
CA ASP A 391 1.29 18.07 24.56
C ASP A 391 2.40 17.02 24.38
N LEU A 392 2.94 16.97 23.18
CA LEU A 392 4.08 16.13 22.82
C LEU A 392 5.30 17.03 22.61
N PHE A 393 6.14 17.10 23.64
CA PHE A 393 7.42 17.80 23.56
C PHE A 393 8.44 16.93 22.82
N LEU A 394 9.00 17.43 21.73
CA LEU A 394 10.11 16.79 21.06
C LEU A 394 11.33 16.81 21.98
N LEU A 395 12.03 15.67 22.06
CA LEU A 395 13.16 15.47 22.97
C LEU A 395 14.48 15.81 22.28
N LYS A 396 15.43 16.38 23.04
CA LYS A 396 16.83 16.48 22.59
C LYS A 396 17.53 15.10 22.69
N LYS A 397 18.46 14.84 21.77
CA LYS A 397 19.29 13.63 21.75
C LYS A 397 20.16 13.53 22.99
#